data_AF-A0A4P2Q8C4-F1
#
_entry.id   AF-A0A4P2Q8C4-F1
#
_cell.length_a   1.000
_cell.length_b   1.000
_cell.length_c   1.000
_cell.angle_alpha   90.00
_cell.angle_beta   90.00
_cell.angle_gamma   90.00
#
_symmetry.space_group_name_H-M   'P 1'
#
loop_
_entity.id
_entity.type
_entity.pdbx_description
1 polymer ?
#
loop_
_entity_poly.entity_id
_entity_poly.type
_entity_poly.pdbx_seq_one_letter_code
_entity_poly.pdbx_strand_id
1 'polypeptide(L)'
;MAKAKTKNKDTGKAPASPPAEKHSYRACYKRFAPEALALPDREVELCRADVRIAFANVKQGVAATCADPARVRRALPELPLDEVLALPDLGRALLFASTRVTARPASSREIEAKLKAVAELREPMLSLAETLARRGLLPRDVVAEIRAGTGKYDMASDGMALAHLYDEHAEALRGKHPFTREEFDLLREASEWLLDNLTPDGARRPAAKQRGEAEAMRDRLWTLLVRRHAHLRKIGYYFFGDAFEDVTPKLQSRVVKAAGKQENDEEEVGEEEADEEEAGEEEADEEEVDEEEVDEEPAAASP
;
A
#
# COMPACT_ATOMS: atom_id res chain seq x y z
N MET A 1 22.53 45.98 56.53
CA MET A 1 21.86 46.77 55.45
C MET A 1 22.72 46.71 54.19
N ALA A 2 22.19 47.11 53.02
CA ALA A 2 22.87 47.27 51.72
C ALA A 2 23.59 46.01 51.16
N LYS A 3 23.02 45.30 50.17
CA LYS A 3 23.00 45.64 48.71
C LYS A 3 24.37 45.53 48.01
N ALA A 4 24.71 44.33 47.53
CA ALA A 4 25.50 44.18 46.30
C ALA A 4 24.54 44.19 45.08
N LYS A 5 25.01 44.68 43.92
CA LYS A 5 24.12 45.00 42.77
C LYS A 5 24.75 44.62 41.42
N THR A 6 24.54 43.40 40.97
CA THR A 6 24.91 42.94 39.62
C THR A 6 23.77 43.22 38.64
N LYS A 7 24.02 44.10 37.65
CA LYS A 7 23.17 44.20 36.46
C LYS A 7 23.40 42.95 35.61
N ASN A 8 22.36 42.16 35.32
CA ASN A 8 22.36 41.37 34.08
C ASN A 8 21.55 42.14 33.03
N LYS A 9 22.01 42.14 31.78
CA LYS A 9 21.42 42.91 30.68
C LYS A 9 20.61 41.93 29.83
N ASP A 10 19.31 41.86 30.09
CA ASP A 10 18.40 40.98 29.35
C ASP A 10 18.25 41.46 27.90
N THR A 11 19.09 40.93 27.01
CA THR A 11 18.97 41.13 25.56
C THR A 11 17.94 40.15 25.04
N GLY A 12 16.67 40.54 25.13
CA GLY A 12 15.51 39.71 24.81
C GLY A 12 15.57 39.10 23.41
N LYS A 13 16.07 37.86 23.33
CA LYS A 13 15.92 36.98 22.18
C LYS A 13 14.83 35.98 22.54
N ALA A 14 13.60 36.26 22.12
CA ALA A 14 12.49 35.33 22.31
C ALA A 14 12.87 33.93 21.81
N PRO A 15 12.53 32.85 22.54
CA PRO A 15 12.79 31.50 22.07
C PRO A 15 12.04 31.28 20.76
N ALA A 16 12.77 30.96 19.70
CA ALA A 16 12.15 30.62 18.42
C ALA A 16 11.27 29.38 18.62
N SER A 17 9.98 29.49 18.29
CA SER A 17 9.04 28.38 18.39
C SER A 17 9.58 27.14 17.69
N PRO A 18 9.58 25.96 18.32
CA PRO A 18 10.07 24.75 17.67
C PRO A 18 9.22 24.46 16.42
N PRO A 19 9.83 23.96 15.32
CA PRO A 19 9.08 23.60 14.12
C PRO A 19 8.08 22.50 14.47
N ALA A 20 6.81 22.72 14.13
CA ALA A 20 5.70 21.85 14.51
C ALA A 20 6.01 20.37 14.22
N GLU A 21 5.93 19.52 15.26
CA GLU A 21 6.35 18.13 15.18
C GLU A 21 5.57 17.37 14.11
N LYS A 22 6.30 16.82 13.13
CA LYS A 22 5.71 16.02 12.05
C LYS A 22 5.37 14.63 12.59
N HIS A 23 4.17 14.51 13.17
CA HIS A 23 3.65 13.24 13.66
C HIS A 23 3.77 12.12 12.62
N SER A 24 4.13 10.91 13.07
CA SER A 24 4.31 9.77 12.17
C SER A 24 2.98 9.28 11.60
N TYR A 25 3.02 8.73 10.38
CA TYR A 25 1.84 8.22 9.67
C TYR A 25 0.98 7.25 10.52
N ARG A 26 1.63 6.37 11.31
CA ARG A 26 0.97 5.45 12.25
C ARG A 26 0.35 6.17 13.47
N ALA A 27 0.96 7.27 13.94
CA ALA A 27 0.41 8.08 15.03
C ALA A 27 -0.82 8.89 14.56
N CYS A 28 -0.75 9.50 13.37
CA CYS A 28 -1.88 10.17 12.75
C CYS A 28 -3.06 9.19 12.53
N TYR A 29 -2.78 7.98 12.03
CA TYR A 29 -3.79 6.93 11.90
C TYR A 29 -4.47 6.60 13.23
N LYS A 30 -3.69 6.37 14.31
CA LYS A 30 -4.25 6.14 15.65
C LYS A 30 -5.12 7.31 16.16
N ARG A 31 -4.76 8.55 15.83
CA ARG A 31 -5.48 9.78 16.24
C ARG A 31 -6.87 9.90 15.57
N PHE A 32 -6.98 9.57 14.28
CA PHE A 32 -8.25 9.73 13.55
C PHE A 32 -9.10 8.47 13.43
N ALA A 33 -8.56 7.28 13.72
CA ALA A 33 -9.34 6.04 13.68
C ALA A 33 -10.63 6.07 14.52
N PRO A 34 -10.67 6.62 15.76
CA PRO A 34 -11.93 6.71 16.53
C PRO A 34 -12.98 7.59 15.86
N GLU A 35 -12.57 8.73 15.29
CA GLU A 35 -13.44 9.66 14.56
C GLU A 35 -13.97 9.02 13.26
N ALA A 36 -13.10 8.32 12.54
CA ALA A 36 -13.44 7.60 11.31
C ALA A 36 -14.42 6.44 11.59
N LEU A 37 -14.32 5.78 12.74
CA LEU A 37 -15.26 4.74 13.18
C LEU A 37 -16.61 5.31 13.65
N ALA A 38 -16.65 6.55 14.14
CA ALA A 38 -17.90 7.22 14.55
C ALA A 38 -18.82 7.62 13.38
N LEU A 39 -18.33 7.60 12.13
CA LEU A 39 -19.16 7.85 10.95
C LEU A 39 -20.26 6.78 10.77
N PRO A 40 -21.52 7.15 10.46
CA PRO A 40 -22.55 6.19 10.07
C PRO A 40 -22.24 5.57 8.69
N ASP A 41 -22.48 4.27 8.49
CA ASP A 41 -22.12 3.59 7.22
C ASP A 41 -22.84 4.17 5.98
N ARG A 42 -24.09 4.64 6.14
CA ARG A 42 -24.85 5.37 5.09
C ARG A 42 -24.22 6.70 4.65
N GLU A 43 -23.15 7.12 5.31
CA GLU A 43 -22.51 8.42 5.19
C GLU A 43 -21.03 8.31 4.77
N VAL A 44 -20.55 7.09 4.50
CA VAL A 44 -19.17 6.77 4.08
C VAL A 44 -19.04 6.81 2.56
N GLU A 45 -18.15 7.66 2.06
CA GLU A 45 -17.81 7.80 0.65
C GLU A 45 -16.73 6.81 0.20
N LEU A 46 -16.80 6.38 -1.06
CA LEU A 46 -15.84 5.42 -1.63
C LEU A 46 -14.53 6.12 -2.01
N CYS A 47 -13.40 5.71 -1.43
CA CYS A 47 -12.09 6.26 -1.78
C CYS A 47 -11.61 5.74 -3.15
N ARG A 48 -12.11 6.37 -4.23
CA ARG A 48 -11.70 6.13 -5.63
C ARG A 48 -10.53 7.03 -6.09
N ALA A 49 -9.88 7.74 -5.17
CA ALA A 49 -8.83 8.72 -5.47
C ALA A 49 -7.41 8.17 -5.28
N ASP A 50 -6.44 8.73 -6.01
CA ASP A 50 -5.03 8.59 -5.64
C ASP A 50 -4.78 9.43 -4.38
N VAL A 51 -4.67 8.75 -3.25
CA VAL A 51 -4.48 9.33 -1.92
C VAL A 51 -3.24 10.23 -1.85
N ARG A 52 -2.21 9.98 -2.67
CA ARG A 52 -0.98 10.79 -2.69
C ARG A 52 -1.23 12.18 -3.27
N ILE A 53 -2.09 12.27 -4.29
CA ILE A 53 -2.49 13.54 -4.93
C ILE A 53 -3.38 14.32 -3.99
N ALA A 54 -4.38 13.67 -3.39
CA ALA A 54 -5.24 14.28 -2.37
C ALA A 54 -4.41 14.84 -1.20
N PHE A 55 -3.41 14.10 -0.70
CA PHE A 55 -2.52 14.55 0.36
C PHE A 55 -1.60 15.71 -0.06
N ALA A 56 -1.11 15.74 -1.30
CA ALA A 56 -0.33 16.85 -1.84
C ALA A 56 -1.17 18.14 -1.92
N ASN A 57 -2.35 18.05 -2.54
CA ASN A 57 -3.27 19.18 -2.73
C ASN A 57 -3.76 19.74 -1.38
N VAL A 58 -4.09 18.86 -0.43
CA VAL A 58 -4.42 19.23 0.96
C VAL A 58 -3.28 19.99 1.63
N LYS A 59 -2.03 19.50 1.54
CA LYS A 59 -0.87 20.18 2.14
C LYS A 59 -0.66 21.58 1.55
N GLN A 60 -0.76 21.72 0.22
CA GLN A 60 -0.65 23.01 -0.47
C GLN A 60 -1.73 23.98 0.00
N GLY A 61 -2.99 23.56 -0.03
CA GLY A 61 -4.11 24.43 0.36
C GLY A 61 -4.05 24.87 1.81
N VAL A 62 -3.73 23.98 2.75
CA VAL A 62 -3.57 24.34 4.17
C VAL A 62 -2.41 25.31 4.34
N ALA A 63 -1.25 25.06 3.72
CA ALA A 63 -0.08 25.93 3.84
C ALA A 63 -0.32 27.34 3.28
N ALA A 64 -1.05 27.46 2.17
CA ALA A 64 -1.29 28.74 1.50
C ALA A 64 -2.45 29.54 2.12
N THR A 65 -3.57 28.89 2.49
CA THR A 65 -4.73 29.59 3.08
C THR A 65 -4.59 29.86 4.58
N CYS A 66 -3.93 28.96 5.31
CA CYS A 66 -3.84 29.02 6.78
C CYS A 66 -2.45 29.47 7.25
N ALA A 67 -1.71 30.24 6.43
CA ALA A 67 -0.42 30.83 6.78
C ALA A 67 -0.50 31.79 7.99
N ASP A 68 -1.64 32.45 8.18
CA ASP A 68 -2.00 33.20 9.40
C ASP A 68 -3.33 32.65 9.97
N PRO A 69 -3.28 31.65 10.86
CA PRO A 69 -4.48 31.10 11.50
C PRO A 69 -5.24 32.12 12.37
N ALA A 70 -4.59 33.18 12.86
CA ALA A 70 -5.25 34.20 13.68
C ALA A 70 -6.11 35.14 12.83
N ARG A 71 -5.65 35.52 11.63
CA ARG A 71 -6.47 36.19 10.61
C ARG A 71 -7.65 35.34 10.18
N VAL A 72 -7.45 34.03 9.92
CA VAL A 72 -8.55 33.13 9.54
C VAL A 72 -9.59 33.05 10.66
N ARG A 73 -9.18 32.80 11.92
CA ARG A 73 -10.11 32.68 13.06
C ARG A 73 -10.86 33.99 13.38
N ARG A 74 -10.26 35.16 13.12
CA ARG A 74 -10.93 36.46 13.26
C ARG A 74 -11.96 36.73 12.17
N ALA A 75 -11.71 36.28 10.94
CA ALA A 75 -12.58 36.53 9.80
C ALA A 75 -13.72 35.50 9.66
N LEU A 76 -13.45 34.25 10.05
CA LEU A 76 -14.36 33.10 9.91
C LEU A 76 -14.52 32.36 11.26
N PRO A 77 -15.07 33.01 12.30
CA PRO A 77 -15.08 32.48 13.68
C PRO A 77 -15.93 31.21 13.86
N GLU A 78 -16.95 31.00 13.02
CA GLU A 78 -17.81 29.81 13.04
C GLU A 78 -17.22 28.61 12.27
N LEU A 79 -16.14 28.81 11.52
CA LEU A 79 -15.53 27.75 10.72
C LEU A 79 -14.59 26.91 11.61
N PRO A 80 -14.67 25.56 11.59
CA PRO A 80 -13.81 24.68 12.39
C PRO A 80 -12.36 24.68 11.88
N LEU A 81 -11.64 25.77 12.15
CA LEU A 81 -10.27 25.99 11.69
C LEU A 81 -9.31 24.91 12.20
N ASP A 82 -9.50 24.41 13.42
CA ASP A 82 -8.64 23.39 14.02
C ASP A 82 -8.78 22.03 13.30
N GLU A 83 -9.93 21.75 12.70
CA GLU A 83 -10.12 20.59 11.80
C GLU A 83 -9.40 20.78 10.46
N VAL A 84 -9.39 22.01 9.93
CA VAL A 84 -8.66 22.35 8.71
C VAL A 84 -7.14 22.28 8.93
N LEU A 85 -6.64 22.82 10.04
CA LEU A 85 -5.23 22.72 10.43
C LEU A 85 -4.79 21.27 10.66
N ALA A 86 -5.71 20.39 11.05
CA ALA A 86 -5.48 18.95 11.21
C ALA A 86 -5.51 18.14 9.90
N LEU A 87 -5.97 18.70 8.78
CA LEU A 87 -6.03 18.01 7.47
C LEU A 87 -4.72 17.36 7.02
N PRO A 88 -3.51 17.95 7.20
CA PRO A 88 -2.26 17.30 6.82
C PRO A 88 -1.97 16.03 7.63
N ASP A 89 -2.40 15.94 8.88
CA ASP A 89 -2.31 14.70 9.66
C ASP A 89 -3.37 13.68 9.21
N LEU A 90 -4.58 14.13 8.89
CA LEU A 90 -5.62 13.24 8.34
C LEU A 90 -5.20 12.66 6.98
N GLY A 91 -4.50 13.43 6.14
CA GLY A 91 -3.88 12.92 4.91
C GLY A 91 -2.78 11.88 5.16
N ARG A 92 -1.98 12.04 6.22
CA ARG A 92 -1.02 11.00 6.66
C ARG A 92 -1.74 9.74 7.14
N ALA A 93 -2.82 9.89 7.91
CA ALA A 93 -3.64 8.77 8.38
C ALA A 93 -4.25 7.98 7.20
N LEU A 94 -4.80 8.68 6.22
CA LEU A 94 -5.37 8.05 5.02
C LEU A 94 -4.29 7.35 4.17
N LEU A 95 -3.09 7.92 4.01
CA LEU A 95 -2.02 7.25 3.27
C LEU A 95 -1.60 5.94 3.97
N PHE A 96 -1.50 5.93 5.31
CA PHE A 96 -1.23 4.72 6.09
C PHE A 96 -2.34 3.67 6.02
N ALA A 97 -3.60 4.08 5.88
CA ALA A 97 -4.70 3.16 5.61
C ALA A 97 -4.63 2.60 4.18
N SER A 98 -4.27 3.45 3.19
CA SER A 98 -4.21 3.02 1.79
C SER A 98 -3.15 1.94 1.53
N THR A 99 -1.99 1.99 2.20
CA THR A 99 -0.95 0.95 2.10
C THR A 99 -1.32 -0.36 2.80
N ARG A 100 -2.38 -0.37 3.64
CA ARG A 100 -2.95 -1.59 4.23
C ARG A 100 -3.99 -2.26 3.32
N VAL A 101 -4.60 -1.51 2.40
CA VAL A 101 -5.48 -2.07 1.36
C VAL A 101 -4.69 -2.79 0.27
N THR A 102 -3.46 -2.36 0.00
CA THR A 102 -2.58 -3.03 -0.98
C THR A 102 -2.02 -4.37 -0.49
N ALA A 103 -2.27 -4.77 0.76
CA ALA A 103 -2.07 -6.16 1.20
C ALA A 103 -3.20 -7.02 0.60
N ARG A 104 -2.94 -7.64 -0.55
CA ARG A 104 -3.90 -8.50 -1.25
C ARG A 104 -4.31 -9.68 -0.34
N PRO A 105 -5.60 -9.94 -0.09
CA PRO A 105 -6.03 -11.16 0.58
C PRO A 105 -5.69 -12.37 -0.30
N ALA A 106 -5.18 -13.44 0.31
CA ALA A 106 -4.84 -14.67 -0.40
C ALA A 106 -6.00 -15.18 -1.27
N SER A 107 -5.71 -15.44 -2.55
CA SER A 107 -6.67 -16.04 -3.47
C SER A 107 -6.77 -17.55 -3.25
N SER A 108 -7.91 -18.14 -3.62
CA SER A 108 -8.13 -19.60 -3.51
C SER A 108 -7.00 -20.40 -4.17
N ARG A 109 -6.47 -19.92 -5.31
CA ARG A 109 -5.37 -20.58 -6.04
C ARG A 109 -4.04 -20.53 -5.30
N GLU A 110 -3.74 -19.44 -4.60
CA GLU A 110 -2.53 -19.33 -3.75
C GLU A 110 -2.67 -20.26 -2.52
N ILE A 111 -3.87 -20.31 -1.92
CA ILE A 111 -4.20 -21.23 -0.82
C ILE A 111 -4.12 -22.70 -1.27
N GLU A 112 -4.69 -23.06 -2.41
CA GLU A 112 -4.66 -24.41 -2.97
C GLU A 112 -3.23 -24.84 -3.34
N ALA A 113 -2.42 -23.95 -3.91
CA ALA A 113 -1.01 -24.24 -4.21
C ALA A 113 -0.18 -24.49 -2.94
N LYS A 114 -0.36 -23.68 -1.89
CA LYS A 114 0.33 -23.88 -0.59
C LYS A 114 -0.19 -25.12 0.16
N LEU A 115 -1.50 -25.38 0.15
CA LEU A 115 -2.09 -26.62 0.71
C LEU A 115 -1.53 -27.86 0.01
N LYS A 116 -1.37 -27.82 -1.32
CA LYS A 116 -0.76 -28.90 -2.09
C LYS A 116 0.70 -29.13 -1.65
N ALA A 117 1.52 -28.08 -1.58
CA ALA A 117 2.92 -28.19 -1.17
C ALA A 117 3.08 -28.78 0.26
N VAL A 118 2.23 -28.38 1.21
CA VAL A 118 2.19 -29.00 2.55
C VAL A 118 1.76 -30.46 2.47
N ALA A 119 0.74 -30.81 1.69
CA ALA A 119 0.27 -32.20 1.58
C ALA A 119 1.32 -33.15 0.97
N GLU A 120 2.07 -32.71 -0.05
CA GLU A 120 3.12 -33.48 -0.72
C GLU A 120 4.29 -33.83 0.23
N LEU A 121 4.59 -32.98 1.21
CA LEU A 121 5.64 -33.20 2.22
C LEU A 121 5.13 -33.87 3.51
N ARG A 122 3.94 -33.47 4.01
CA ARG A 122 3.35 -33.96 5.26
C ARG A 122 3.20 -35.47 5.26
N GLU A 123 2.63 -36.06 4.21
CA GLU A 123 2.25 -37.48 4.23
C GLU A 123 3.46 -38.44 4.23
N PRO A 124 4.53 -38.22 3.43
CA PRO A 124 5.79 -38.95 3.58
C PRO A 124 6.48 -38.72 4.92
N MET A 125 6.57 -37.47 5.39
CA MET A 125 7.25 -37.14 6.66
C MET A 125 6.58 -37.77 7.87
N LEU A 126 5.24 -37.76 7.90
CA LEU A 126 4.41 -38.33 8.97
C LEU A 126 4.46 -39.86 8.98
N SER A 127 4.39 -40.50 7.81
CA SER A 127 4.50 -41.96 7.69
C SER A 127 5.89 -42.49 8.09
N LEU A 128 6.95 -41.71 7.86
CA LEU A 128 8.27 -42.01 8.44
C LEU A 128 8.31 -41.72 9.94
N ALA A 129 7.70 -40.62 10.41
CA ALA A 129 7.65 -40.28 11.84
C ALA A 129 6.96 -41.37 12.67
N GLU A 130 5.86 -41.97 12.18
CA GLU A 130 5.24 -43.14 12.81
C GLU A 130 6.18 -44.34 12.91
N THR A 131 7.01 -44.56 11.90
CA THR A 131 8.00 -45.65 11.88
C THR A 131 9.12 -45.38 12.89
N LEU A 132 9.61 -44.14 12.97
CA LEU A 132 10.60 -43.69 13.95
C LEU A 132 10.06 -43.75 15.39
N ALA A 133 8.80 -43.36 15.60
CA ALA A 133 8.12 -43.43 16.90
C ALA A 133 7.84 -44.89 17.33
N ARG A 134 7.50 -45.78 16.40
CA ARG A 134 7.46 -47.24 16.66
C ARG A 134 8.82 -47.77 17.13
N ARG A 135 9.93 -47.24 16.60
CA ARG A 135 11.31 -47.54 17.03
C ARG A 135 11.79 -46.78 18.28
N GLY A 136 10.97 -45.90 18.86
CA GLY A 136 11.33 -45.13 20.06
C GLY A 136 12.31 -43.97 19.81
N LEU A 137 12.41 -43.50 18.56
CA LEU A 137 13.22 -42.33 18.18
C LEU A 137 12.43 -41.02 18.16
N LEU A 138 11.10 -41.10 18.28
CA LEU A 138 10.17 -39.97 18.38
C LEU A 138 9.05 -40.29 19.40
N PRO A 139 8.46 -39.27 20.06
CA PRO A 139 7.25 -39.42 20.87
C PRO A 139 6.07 -39.96 20.03
N ARG A 140 5.40 -41.01 20.53
CA ARG A 140 4.32 -41.72 19.80
C ARG A 140 2.98 -41.02 19.90
N ASP A 141 2.74 -40.38 21.04
CA ASP A 141 1.65 -39.49 21.37
C ASP A 141 1.64 -38.28 20.42
N VAL A 142 2.71 -37.49 20.38
CA VAL A 142 2.81 -36.31 19.50
C VAL A 142 2.61 -36.67 18.02
N VAL A 143 3.22 -37.77 17.55
CA VAL A 143 3.02 -38.25 16.17
C VAL A 143 1.59 -38.71 15.90
N ALA A 144 0.90 -39.29 16.89
CA ALA A 144 -0.50 -39.68 16.76
C ALA A 144 -1.45 -38.47 16.76
N GLU A 145 -1.15 -37.41 17.53
CA GLU A 145 -1.89 -36.14 17.49
C GLU A 145 -1.78 -35.47 16.12
N ILE A 146 -0.58 -35.36 15.56
CA ILE A 146 -0.34 -34.86 14.19
C ILE A 146 -1.05 -35.73 13.13
N ARG A 147 -1.15 -37.04 13.33
CA ARG A 147 -1.91 -37.94 12.45
C ARG A 147 -3.43 -37.77 12.57
N ALA A 148 -3.92 -37.28 13.71
CA ALA A 148 -5.34 -37.06 13.96
C ALA A 148 -5.91 -35.73 13.42
N GLY A 149 -5.06 -34.79 12.99
CA GLY A 149 -5.47 -33.51 12.41
C GLY A 149 -6.36 -33.66 11.17
N THR A 150 -7.42 -32.84 11.07
CA THR A 150 -8.39 -32.91 9.96
C THR A 150 -8.75 -31.54 9.36
N GLY A 151 -8.74 -31.46 8.03
CA GLY A 151 -9.11 -30.23 7.32
C GLY A 151 -7.92 -29.30 7.05
N LYS A 152 -8.22 -28.09 6.56
CA LYS A 152 -7.21 -27.20 5.96
C LYS A 152 -6.29 -26.54 6.99
N TYR A 153 -6.84 -26.12 8.13
CA TYR A 153 -6.09 -25.45 9.19
C TYR A 153 -5.18 -26.46 9.92
N ASP A 154 -5.74 -27.59 10.32
CA ASP A 154 -5.00 -28.71 10.92
C ASP A 154 -3.85 -29.16 10.03
N MET A 155 -4.07 -29.38 8.72
CA MET A 155 -2.99 -29.77 7.81
C MET A 155 -1.82 -28.77 7.75
N ALA A 156 -2.09 -27.47 7.91
CA ALA A 156 -1.04 -26.45 8.02
C ALA A 156 -0.34 -26.52 9.39
N SER A 157 -1.09 -26.70 10.47
CA SER A 157 -0.57 -26.91 11.84
C SER A 157 0.32 -28.15 11.92
N ASP A 158 -0.10 -29.26 11.30
CA ASP A 158 0.64 -30.53 11.22
C ASP A 158 1.98 -30.37 10.50
N GLY A 159 2.02 -29.60 9.41
CA GLY A 159 3.27 -29.32 8.70
C GLY A 159 4.27 -28.53 9.55
N MET A 160 3.79 -27.55 10.31
CA MET A 160 4.60 -26.81 11.28
C MET A 160 5.08 -27.72 12.43
N ALA A 161 4.18 -28.56 12.97
CA ALA A 161 4.49 -29.50 14.04
C ALA A 161 5.49 -30.59 13.60
N LEU A 162 5.39 -31.09 12.37
CA LEU A 162 6.37 -32.02 11.79
C LEU A 162 7.73 -31.38 11.62
N ALA A 163 7.81 -30.18 11.01
CA ALA A 163 9.08 -29.47 10.86
C ALA A 163 9.75 -29.24 12.23
N HIS A 164 8.97 -28.84 13.24
CA HIS A 164 9.47 -28.67 14.61
C HIS A 164 9.94 -29.99 15.25
N LEU A 165 9.17 -31.07 15.12
CA LEU A 165 9.49 -32.39 15.68
C LEU A 165 10.77 -32.99 15.08
N TYR A 166 11.00 -32.80 13.77
CA TYR A 166 12.23 -33.21 13.11
C TYR A 166 13.43 -32.31 13.48
N ASP A 167 13.23 -30.99 13.64
CA ASP A 167 14.26 -30.06 14.15
C ASP A 167 14.66 -30.39 15.61
N GLU A 168 13.70 -30.64 16.51
CA GLU A 168 13.93 -30.95 17.93
C GLU A 168 14.70 -32.27 18.12
N HIS A 169 14.36 -33.30 17.35
CA HIS A 169 15.01 -34.60 17.42
C HIS A 169 16.15 -34.81 16.40
N ALA A 170 16.63 -33.75 15.74
CA ALA A 170 17.59 -33.83 14.62
C ALA A 170 18.84 -34.68 14.93
N GLU A 171 19.41 -34.59 16.14
CA GLU A 171 20.56 -35.43 16.54
C GLU A 171 20.20 -36.92 16.63
N ALA A 172 19.02 -37.25 17.16
CA ALA A 172 18.54 -38.62 17.24
C ALA A 172 18.14 -39.18 15.86
N LEU A 173 17.81 -38.32 14.91
CA LEU A 173 17.34 -38.67 13.56
C LEU A 173 18.41 -38.55 12.46
N ARG A 174 19.60 -38.01 12.78
CA ARG A 174 20.73 -37.84 11.87
C ARG A 174 21.01 -39.10 11.03
N GLY A 175 20.80 -38.99 9.71
CA GLY A 175 21.00 -40.09 8.75
C GLY A 175 19.91 -41.17 8.74
N LYS A 176 18.73 -40.92 9.34
CA LYS A 176 17.61 -41.88 9.46
C LYS A 176 16.34 -41.45 8.72
N HIS A 177 16.40 -40.32 8.00
CA HIS A 177 15.37 -39.85 7.07
C HIS A 177 16.01 -39.41 5.74
N PRO A 178 15.26 -39.42 4.63
CA PRO A 178 15.75 -38.92 3.34
C PRO A 178 15.64 -37.40 3.21
N PHE A 179 14.81 -36.75 4.03
CA PHE A 179 14.39 -35.35 3.81
C PHE A 179 15.52 -34.34 3.94
N THR A 180 15.53 -33.34 3.05
CA THR A 180 16.55 -32.29 2.98
C THR A 180 16.19 -31.07 3.84
N ARG A 181 17.12 -30.11 4.00
CA ARG A 181 16.84 -28.90 4.78
C ARG A 181 15.82 -28.01 4.07
N GLU A 182 15.93 -27.93 2.75
CA GLU A 182 15.07 -27.16 1.85
C GLU A 182 13.62 -27.65 1.91
N GLU A 183 13.40 -28.96 2.07
CA GLU A 183 12.06 -29.53 2.27
C GLU A 183 11.44 -29.13 3.62
N PHE A 184 12.21 -29.13 4.71
CA PHE A 184 11.73 -28.65 6.01
C PHE A 184 11.45 -27.15 6.00
N ASP A 185 12.30 -26.36 5.36
CA ASP A 185 12.14 -24.91 5.28
C ASP A 185 10.95 -24.54 4.36
N LEU A 186 10.75 -25.23 3.23
CA LEU A 186 9.56 -25.11 2.37
C LEU A 186 8.27 -25.51 3.10
N LEU A 187 8.29 -26.60 3.87
CA LEU A 187 7.15 -27.03 4.69
C LEU A 187 6.79 -25.94 5.72
N ARG A 188 7.80 -25.39 6.42
CA ARG A 188 7.61 -24.34 7.43
C ARG A 188 7.02 -23.07 6.82
N GLU A 189 7.60 -22.56 5.72
CA GLU A 189 7.08 -21.39 5.01
C GLU A 189 5.67 -21.58 4.44
N ALA A 190 5.34 -22.80 3.98
CA ALA A 190 4.02 -23.09 3.44
C ALA A 190 2.97 -23.21 4.55
N SER A 191 3.32 -23.85 5.67
CA SER A 191 2.47 -23.94 6.86
C SER A 191 2.25 -22.59 7.54
N GLU A 192 3.29 -21.79 7.77
CA GLU A 192 3.19 -20.46 8.40
C GLU A 192 2.25 -19.55 7.58
N TRP A 193 2.49 -19.45 6.27
CA TRP A 193 1.65 -18.66 5.38
C TRP A 193 0.19 -19.14 5.35
N LEU A 194 -0.05 -20.46 5.45
CA LEU A 194 -1.41 -20.99 5.53
C LEU A 194 -2.08 -20.69 6.87
N LEU A 195 -1.37 -20.77 7.99
CA LEU A 195 -1.92 -20.42 9.31
C LEU A 195 -2.33 -18.94 9.38
N ASP A 196 -1.56 -18.05 8.74
CA ASP A 196 -1.88 -16.62 8.59
C ASP A 196 -3.10 -16.34 7.68
N ASN A 197 -3.40 -17.20 6.71
CA ASN A 197 -4.39 -16.95 5.65
C ASN A 197 -5.63 -17.87 5.70
N LEU A 198 -5.63 -18.90 6.54
CA LEU A 198 -6.78 -19.78 6.78
C LEU A 198 -7.58 -19.33 8.00
N THR A 199 -8.90 -19.41 7.90
CA THR A 199 -9.79 -19.32 9.07
C THR A 199 -10.02 -20.73 9.62
N PRO A 200 -9.77 -21.00 10.93
CA PRO A 200 -10.12 -22.28 11.55
C PRO A 200 -11.61 -22.62 11.38
N ASP A 201 -11.94 -23.90 11.23
CA ASP A 201 -13.33 -24.32 11.18
C ASP A 201 -14.04 -24.12 12.54
N GLY A 202 -15.35 -23.83 12.48
CA GLY A 202 -16.12 -23.37 13.64
C GLY A 202 -15.89 -21.91 14.03
N ALA A 203 -14.80 -21.26 13.61
CA ALA A 203 -14.63 -19.83 13.82
C ALA A 203 -15.67 -19.04 12.99
N ARG A 204 -16.18 -17.93 13.56
CA ARG A 204 -17.15 -17.07 12.86
C ARG A 204 -16.49 -16.39 11.66
N ARG A 205 -16.66 -16.96 10.47
CA ARG A 205 -16.33 -16.29 9.20
C ARG A 205 -17.06 -14.94 9.18
N PRO A 206 -16.37 -13.78 9.07
CA PRO A 206 -17.03 -12.49 8.96
C PRO A 206 -17.92 -12.47 7.72
N ALA A 207 -19.14 -11.93 7.87
CA ALA A 207 -20.23 -12.21 6.95
C ALA A 207 -19.96 -11.72 5.52
N ALA A 208 -20.19 -12.61 4.54
CA ALA A 208 -20.44 -12.30 3.13
C ALA A 208 -19.52 -11.24 2.48
N LYS A 209 -18.19 -11.39 2.61
CA LYS A 209 -17.17 -10.61 1.87
C LYS A 209 -17.41 -9.09 1.91
N GLN A 210 -17.69 -8.58 3.11
CA GLN A 210 -17.52 -7.15 3.42
C GLN A 210 -16.17 -6.66 2.90
N ARG A 211 -16.09 -5.39 2.51
CA ARG A 211 -14.80 -4.72 2.26
C ARG A 211 -13.90 -4.95 3.46
N GLY A 212 -12.65 -5.31 3.21
CA GLY A 212 -11.71 -5.65 4.29
C GLY A 212 -11.59 -4.48 5.27
N GLU A 213 -11.30 -4.73 6.55
CA GLU A 213 -11.28 -3.67 7.57
C GLU A 213 -10.39 -2.48 7.19
N ALA A 214 -9.29 -2.74 6.48
CA ALA A 214 -8.42 -1.73 5.89
C ALA A 214 -9.09 -0.85 4.82
N GLU A 215 -9.94 -1.44 3.96
CA GLU A 215 -10.72 -0.72 2.94
C GLU A 215 -11.83 0.12 3.57
N ALA A 216 -12.58 -0.45 4.51
CA ALA A 216 -13.62 0.26 5.24
C ALA A 216 -13.03 1.45 6.02
N MET A 217 -11.88 1.26 6.68
CA MET A 217 -11.13 2.32 7.36
C MET A 217 -10.58 3.38 6.39
N ARG A 218 -10.05 2.98 5.21
CA ARG A 218 -9.63 3.91 4.16
C ARG A 218 -10.80 4.77 3.69
N ASP A 219 -11.94 4.17 3.39
CA ASP A 219 -13.14 4.87 2.89
C ASP A 219 -13.69 5.84 3.96
N ARG A 220 -13.70 5.43 5.24
CA ARG A 220 -14.06 6.29 6.38
C ARG A 220 -13.09 7.47 6.57
N LEU A 221 -11.77 7.24 6.51
CA LEU A 221 -10.76 8.32 6.59
C LEU A 221 -10.81 9.26 5.38
N TRP A 222 -11.12 8.75 4.18
CA TRP A 222 -11.37 9.54 2.99
C TRP A 222 -12.59 10.44 3.15
N THR A 223 -13.69 9.90 3.71
CA THR A 223 -14.91 10.65 4.01
C THR A 223 -14.63 11.85 4.93
N LEU A 224 -13.85 11.66 6.00
CA LEU A 224 -13.42 12.78 6.85
C LEU A 224 -12.58 13.81 6.08
N LEU A 225 -11.69 13.34 5.20
CA LEU A 225 -10.84 14.23 4.38
C LEU A 225 -11.68 15.09 3.42
N VAL A 226 -12.67 14.49 2.74
CA VAL A 226 -13.61 15.20 1.84
C VAL A 226 -14.38 16.27 2.60
N ARG A 227 -15.00 15.91 3.74
CA ARG A 227 -15.77 16.85 4.59
C ARG A 227 -14.91 18.03 5.04
N ARG A 228 -13.74 17.78 5.63
CA ARG A 228 -12.83 18.84 6.10
C ARG A 228 -12.22 19.66 4.98
N HIS A 229 -11.98 19.07 3.80
CA HIS A 229 -11.50 19.80 2.62
C HIS A 229 -12.52 20.82 2.09
N ALA A 230 -13.83 20.58 2.28
CA ALA A 230 -14.84 21.59 1.96
C ALA A 230 -14.69 22.86 2.84
N HIS A 231 -14.28 22.73 4.10
CA HIS A 231 -13.97 23.87 4.96
C HIS A 231 -12.68 24.59 4.53
N LEU A 232 -11.64 23.85 4.11
CA LEU A 232 -10.43 24.45 3.53
C LEU A 232 -10.75 25.32 2.30
N ARG A 233 -11.59 24.80 1.38
CA ARG A 233 -12.02 25.54 0.18
C ARG A 233 -12.89 26.75 0.49
N LYS A 234 -13.68 26.74 1.57
CA LYS A 234 -14.41 27.93 2.05
C LYS A 234 -13.46 29.04 2.52
N ILE A 235 -12.37 28.70 3.22
CA ILE A 235 -11.32 29.67 3.59
C ILE A 235 -10.63 30.20 2.32
N GLY A 236 -10.32 29.33 1.37
CA GLY A 236 -9.77 29.69 0.06
C GLY A 236 -10.63 30.74 -0.64
N TYR A 237 -11.91 30.44 -0.87
CA TYR A 237 -12.85 31.35 -1.54
C TYR A 237 -12.97 32.70 -0.83
N TYR A 238 -13.05 32.71 0.51
CA TYR A 238 -13.16 33.93 1.29
C TYR A 238 -11.94 34.87 1.16
N PHE A 239 -10.72 34.34 1.04
CA PHE A 239 -9.50 35.15 0.96
C PHE A 239 -8.96 35.39 -0.45
N PHE A 240 -9.36 34.59 -1.44
CA PHE A 240 -8.83 34.62 -2.81
C PHE A 240 -9.91 34.77 -3.90
N GLY A 241 -11.19 34.83 -3.54
CA GLY A 241 -12.30 34.97 -4.48
C GLY A 241 -12.37 33.80 -5.46
N ASP A 242 -12.72 34.08 -6.72
CA ASP A 242 -12.87 33.05 -7.75
C ASP A 242 -11.54 32.35 -8.13
N ALA A 243 -10.39 32.97 -7.85
CA ALA A 243 -9.05 32.38 -8.02
C ALA A 243 -8.67 31.33 -6.94
N PHE A 244 -9.57 31.02 -6.00
CA PHE A 244 -9.30 30.06 -4.93
C PHE A 244 -8.99 28.62 -5.38
N GLU A 245 -9.28 28.23 -6.62
CA GLU A 245 -8.97 26.89 -7.13
C GLU A 245 -7.46 26.65 -7.24
N ASP A 246 -6.67 27.68 -7.55
CA ASP A 246 -5.20 27.61 -7.63
C ASP A 246 -4.56 27.39 -6.25
N VAL A 247 -5.18 28.01 -5.24
CA VAL A 247 -4.74 27.96 -3.84
C VAL A 247 -5.26 26.71 -3.14
N THR A 248 -6.51 26.30 -3.41
CA THR A 248 -7.19 25.14 -2.80
C THR A 248 -7.71 24.15 -3.86
N PRO A 249 -6.80 23.50 -4.61
CA PRO A 249 -7.14 22.61 -5.70
C PRO A 249 -8.04 21.45 -5.26
N LYS A 250 -8.86 20.94 -6.18
CA LYS A 250 -9.75 19.78 -5.94
C LYS A 250 -8.90 18.55 -5.57
N LEU A 251 -9.39 17.68 -4.67
CA LEU A 251 -8.62 16.54 -4.11
C LEU A 251 -8.02 15.58 -5.17
N GLN A 252 -8.59 15.51 -6.37
CA GLN A 252 -8.10 14.67 -7.47
C GLN A 252 -7.47 15.46 -8.63
N SER A 253 -7.47 16.79 -8.58
CA SER A 253 -6.91 17.60 -9.67
C SER A 253 -5.40 17.44 -9.75
N ARG A 254 -4.92 17.09 -10.95
CA ARG A 254 -3.50 17.07 -11.29
C ARG A 254 -3.15 18.42 -11.90
N VAL A 255 -2.12 19.10 -11.39
CA VAL A 255 -1.50 20.19 -12.13
C VAL A 255 -0.77 19.56 -13.32
N VAL A 256 -1.36 19.65 -14.50
CA VAL A 256 -0.63 19.45 -15.75
C VAL A 256 0.34 20.63 -15.84
N LYS A 257 1.65 20.37 -15.75
CA LYS A 257 2.61 21.37 -16.21
C LYS A 257 2.38 21.54 -17.70
N ALA A 258 1.91 22.71 -18.11
CA ALA A 258 2.08 23.13 -19.50
C ALA A 258 3.57 23.01 -19.83
N ALA A 259 3.89 22.34 -20.95
CA ALA A 259 5.24 22.44 -21.50
C ALA A 259 5.50 23.92 -21.78
N GLY A 260 6.66 24.42 -21.36
CA GLY A 260 6.94 25.86 -21.40
C GLY A 260 6.92 26.36 -22.83
N LYS A 261 5.89 27.13 -23.19
CA LYS A 261 5.93 27.96 -24.39
C LYS A 261 6.87 29.12 -24.08
N GLN A 262 8.13 28.98 -24.48
CA GLN A 262 9.06 30.11 -24.47
C GLN A 262 8.62 31.08 -25.56
N GLU A 263 8.00 32.18 -25.13
CA GLU A 263 7.96 33.42 -25.91
C GLU A 263 9.41 33.91 -26.03
N ASN A 264 9.85 34.22 -27.26
CA ASN A 264 11.23 34.60 -27.56
C ASN A 264 11.24 35.67 -28.67
N ASP A 265 10.53 36.75 -28.37
CA ASP A 265 10.60 38.06 -29.02
C ASP A 265 11.64 38.87 -28.19
N GLU A 266 12.61 39.62 -28.72
CA GLU A 266 13.04 40.01 -30.08
C GLU A 266 14.58 40.21 -30.06
N GLU A 267 15.26 40.16 -31.22
CA GLU A 267 16.17 41.23 -31.71
C GLU A 267 16.72 40.90 -33.11
N GLU A 268 16.92 41.92 -33.95
CA GLU A 268 17.13 41.83 -35.41
C GLU A 268 18.40 42.60 -35.85
N VAL A 269 19.45 41.89 -36.30
CA VAL A 269 20.53 42.27 -37.26
C VAL A 269 21.22 40.97 -37.71
N GLY A 270 21.62 40.70 -38.96
CA GLY A 270 21.45 41.38 -40.25
C GLY A 270 22.46 40.84 -41.29
N GLU A 271 21.99 40.58 -42.52
CA GLU A 271 22.70 40.43 -43.82
C GLU A 271 24.07 39.70 -43.93
N GLU A 272 24.13 38.61 -44.71
CA GLU A 272 24.76 38.56 -46.06
C GLU A 272 24.44 37.21 -46.78
N GLU A 273 24.82 37.06 -48.06
CA GLU A 273 24.15 36.22 -49.09
C GLU A 273 24.86 34.90 -49.50
N ALA A 274 24.28 34.23 -50.52
CA ALA A 274 24.83 33.19 -51.42
C ALA A 274 24.92 31.71 -50.92
N ASP A 275 24.57 30.68 -51.71
CA ASP A 275 23.85 30.66 -53.01
C ASP A 275 23.24 29.26 -53.34
N GLU A 276 22.54 29.18 -54.49
CA GLU A 276 22.39 28.08 -55.48
C GLU A 276 22.81 26.61 -55.11
N GLU A 277 22.14 25.51 -55.56
CA GLU A 277 21.07 25.32 -56.56
C GLU A 277 20.36 23.93 -56.44
N GLU A 278 19.40 23.66 -57.34
CA GLU A 278 18.82 22.39 -57.86
C GLU A 278 18.89 21.06 -57.03
N ALA A 279 17.79 20.34 -56.74
CA ALA A 279 16.72 19.73 -57.57
C ALA A 279 16.97 18.24 -57.92
N GLY A 280 15.89 17.45 -58.07
CA GLY A 280 15.93 16.00 -58.30
C GLY A 280 14.65 15.29 -57.87
N GLU A 281 13.70 15.13 -58.80
CA GLU A 281 12.49 14.31 -58.67
C GLU A 281 12.68 12.96 -59.37
N GLU A 282 12.08 11.89 -58.83
CA GLU A 282 11.73 10.59 -59.47
C GLU A 282 11.08 9.77 -58.32
N GLU A 283 9.76 9.52 -58.28
CA GLU A 283 8.99 8.57 -59.12
C GLU A 283 9.69 7.19 -59.18
N ALA A 284 9.36 6.22 -58.33
CA ALA A 284 8.14 5.40 -58.27
C ALA A 284 8.06 4.31 -59.34
N ASP A 285 7.92 3.05 -58.91
CA ASP A 285 6.91 2.13 -59.46
C ASP A 285 6.59 0.96 -58.50
N GLU A 286 5.49 0.27 -58.78
CA GLU A 286 5.06 -0.99 -58.14
C GLU A 286 5.33 -2.18 -59.09
N GLU A 287 5.63 -3.39 -58.59
CA GLU A 287 5.24 -4.60 -59.33
C GLU A 287 5.10 -5.86 -58.44
N GLU A 288 4.11 -6.68 -58.83
CA GLU A 288 3.85 -8.07 -58.41
C GLU A 288 4.90 -9.04 -59.04
N VAL A 289 4.98 -10.36 -58.79
CA VAL A 289 4.03 -11.28 -58.13
C VAL A 289 4.71 -12.00 -56.93
N ASP A 290 4.96 -13.31 -56.78
CA ASP A 290 4.67 -14.54 -57.56
C ASP A 290 4.53 -15.75 -56.61
N GLU A 291 3.94 -16.85 -57.10
CA GLU A 291 3.64 -18.06 -56.33
C GLU A 291 4.77 -19.11 -56.45
N GLU A 292 4.97 -19.93 -55.40
CA GLU A 292 4.97 -21.40 -55.61
C GLU A 292 4.59 -22.15 -54.31
N GLU A 293 3.74 -23.16 -54.46
CA GLU A 293 3.14 -23.98 -53.39
C GLU A 293 3.88 -25.33 -53.26
N VAL A 294 3.16 -26.42 -52.95
CA VAL A 294 3.58 -27.84 -52.91
C VAL A 294 4.15 -28.37 -51.57
N ASP A 295 3.22 -28.81 -50.71
CA ASP A 295 3.02 -30.21 -50.26
C ASP A 295 4.18 -31.05 -49.63
N GLU A 296 3.92 -32.12 -48.85
CA GLU A 296 2.66 -32.86 -48.63
C GLU A 296 2.48 -33.32 -47.16
N GLU A 297 1.22 -33.59 -46.80
CA GLU A 297 0.72 -34.18 -45.55
C GLU A 297 0.77 -35.76 -45.62
N PRO A 298 0.05 -36.57 -44.79
CA PRO A 298 0.17 -36.76 -43.35
C PRO A 298 0.19 -38.27 -42.96
N ALA A 299 -0.78 -38.71 -42.13
CA ALA A 299 -1.22 -40.09 -41.84
C ALA A 299 -0.35 -40.96 -40.89
N ALA A 300 -0.91 -41.77 -39.97
CA ALA A 300 -2.29 -41.91 -39.50
C ALA A 300 -2.32 -42.50 -38.06
N ALA A 301 -3.51 -42.62 -37.46
CA ALA A 301 -3.73 -42.99 -36.05
C ALA A 301 -4.23 -44.43 -35.82
N SER A 302 -4.12 -44.89 -34.56
CA SER A 302 -4.81 -46.06 -33.97
C SER A 302 -4.40 -47.45 -34.51
N PRO A 303 -4.69 -48.59 -33.82
CA PRO A 303 -5.77 -48.85 -32.86
C PRO A 303 -5.62 -48.19 -31.48
#